data_AF-A0A6A5VJR9-F1
#
_entry.id   AF-A0A6A5VJR9-F1
#
_cell.length_a   1.000
_cell.length_b   1.000
_cell.length_c   1.000
_cell.angle_alpha   90.00
_cell.angle_beta   90.00
_cell.angle_gamma   90.00
#
_symmetry.space_group_name_H-M   'P 1'
#
loop_
_entity.id
_entity.type
_entity.pdbx_description
1 polymer ?
#
loop_
_entity_poly.entity_id
_entity_poly.type
_entity_poly.pdbx_seq_one_letter_code
_entity_poly.pdbx_strand_id
1 'polypeptide(L)'
;MAVPRILLASFETPDVNNLVPSSYVDDYKKLVSLSHALFGGDIPEASWEVHFHLAHLDISAEACNARLIPYLWDKGAYFTCDFTTAGELYVYAHFGSKTTVTAEAEDLLQASMDFPFLDMGVGEVNTQQLALVYPNDSHFIGSLSQSLDPSFLDPEFVQFEGLGQKEVDGQIGSPWALNNLELYPELPADATPEGFLKDKEAAEFDNAKDEFHTTDRDMRSFSSSRRGYIVRARMIASKYGVVARKPCDYCRRLGKSCRILNPRVFTEAWSAVNGTWSKKKMNRSKCACCTSHNHTKCNAE
;
A
#
# COMPACT_ATOMS: atom_id res chain seq x y z
N MET A 1 -19.89 11.72 8.53
CA MET A 1 -19.29 11.22 7.26
C MET A 1 -20.05 9.98 6.86
N ALA A 2 -20.17 9.68 5.56
CA ALA A 2 -20.75 8.40 5.13
C ALA A 2 -19.85 7.26 5.62
N VAL A 3 -20.45 6.20 6.17
CA VAL A 3 -19.72 4.99 6.57
C VAL A 3 -19.16 4.35 5.30
N PRO A 4 -17.85 4.06 5.23
CA PRO A 4 -17.27 3.47 4.03
C PRO A 4 -17.79 2.06 3.80
N ARG A 5 -17.89 1.69 2.52
CA ARG A 5 -18.23 0.33 2.09
C ARG A 5 -17.02 -0.57 2.30
N ILE A 6 -17.23 -1.79 2.77
CA ILE A 6 -16.13 -2.73 3.01
C ILE A 6 -16.09 -3.74 1.87
N LEU A 7 -14.92 -3.88 1.25
CA LEU A 7 -14.64 -4.90 0.24
C LEU A 7 -13.69 -5.92 0.86
N LEU A 8 -14.16 -7.16 0.97
CA LEU A 8 -13.45 -8.25 1.62
C LEU A 8 -13.06 -9.31 0.59
N ALA A 9 -11.78 -9.65 0.52
CA ALA A 9 -11.23 -10.70 -0.33
C ALA A 9 -10.30 -11.62 0.49
N SER A 10 -10.05 -12.83 0.00
CA SER A 10 -9.01 -13.72 0.55
C SER A 10 -7.68 -13.49 -0.18
N PHE A 11 -6.57 -13.72 0.50
CA PHE A 11 -5.23 -13.71 -0.09
C PHE A 11 -5.07 -14.74 -1.22
N GLU A 12 -5.78 -15.87 -1.14
CA GLU A 12 -5.75 -16.93 -2.15
C GLU A 12 -6.54 -16.56 -3.41
N THR A 13 -7.54 -15.70 -3.28
CA THR A 13 -8.43 -15.27 -4.37
C THR A 13 -8.58 -13.75 -4.38
N PRO A 14 -7.49 -12.99 -4.63
CA PRO A 14 -7.49 -11.53 -4.49
C PRO A 14 -8.42 -10.82 -5.49
N ASP A 15 -8.77 -11.49 -6.60
CA ASP A 15 -9.66 -10.94 -7.63
C ASP A 15 -11.14 -11.01 -7.23
N VAL A 16 -11.50 -11.81 -6.20
CA VAL A 16 -12.88 -11.96 -5.74
C VAL A 16 -13.13 -11.04 -4.54
N ASN A 17 -13.72 -9.88 -4.83
CA ASN A 17 -14.07 -8.87 -3.82
C ASN A 17 -15.54 -8.96 -3.44
N ASN A 18 -15.83 -9.31 -2.18
CA ASN A 18 -17.18 -9.34 -1.66
C ASN A 18 -17.52 -7.98 -1.04
N LEU A 19 -18.60 -7.35 -1.51
CA LEU A 19 -19.13 -6.14 -0.88
C LEU A 19 -19.89 -6.51 0.40
N VAL A 20 -19.32 -6.14 1.54
CA VAL A 20 -19.85 -6.46 2.86
C VAL A 20 -20.53 -5.22 3.44
N PRO A 21 -21.83 -5.29 3.80
CA PRO A 21 -22.49 -4.23 4.53
C PRO A 21 -21.82 -4.03 5.89
N SER A 22 -21.57 -2.78 6.29
CA SER A 22 -20.82 -2.47 7.51
C SER A 22 -21.45 -3.06 8.78
N SER A 23 -22.76 -3.31 8.81
CA SER A 23 -23.47 -3.94 9.93
C SER A 23 -23.08 -5.39 10.20
N TYR A 24 -22.49 -6.08 9.21
CA TYR A 24 -22.02 -7.46 9.34
C TYR A 24 -20.58 -7.54 9.85
N VAL A 25 -19.87 -6.42 9.94
CA VAL A 25 -18.44 -6.34 10.26
C VAL A 25 -18.13 -5.10 11.11
N ASP A 26 -19.11 -4.64 11.88
CA ASP A 26 -18.99 -3.53 12.84
C ASP A 26 -18.16 -3.91 14.09
N ASP A 27 -17.83 -5.19 14.23
CA ASP A 27 -16.96 -5.75 15.26
C ASP A 27 -15.95 -6.71 14.61
N TYR A 28 -14.72 -6.73 15.10
CA TYR A 28 -13.63 -7.52 14.55
C TYR A 28 -13.94 -9.03 14.62
N LYS A 29 -14.64 -9.52 15.65
CA LYS A 29 -15.04 -10.93 15.72
C LYS A 29 -16.03 -11.29 14.62
N LYS A 30 -16.97 -10.39 14.31
CA LYS A 30 -17.90 -10.63 13.19
C LYS A 30 -17.15 -10.66 11.86
N LEU A 31 -16.13 -9.82 11.68
CA LEU A 31 -15.24 -9.86 10.51
C LEU A 31 -14.51 -11.21 10.41
N VAL A 32 -14.00 -11.74 11.51
CA VAL A 32 -13.40 -13.08 11.60
C VAL A 32 -14.42 -14.16 11.22
N SER A 33 -15.58 -14.21 11.88
CA SER A 33 -16.60 -15.22 11.62
C SER A 33 -17.10 -15.19 10.18
N LEU A 34 -17.31 -14.00 9.61
CA LEU A 34 -17.69 -13.84 8.21
C LEU A 34 -16.60 -14.37 7.28
N SER A 35 -15.33 -14.14 7.59
CA SER A 35 -14.22 -14.61 6.77
C SER A 35 -14.10 -16.12 6.76
N HIS A 36 -14.31 -16.78 7.91
CA HIS A 36 -14.42 -18.24 7.96
C HIS A 36 -15.61 -18.74 7.13
N ALA A 37 -16.76 -18.09 7.23
CA ALA A 37 -17.94 -18.49 6.46
C ALA A 37 -17.76 -18.33 4.94
N LEU A 38 -17.01 -17.30 4.49
CA LEU A 38 -16.80 -17.03 3.07
C LEU A 38 -15.62 -17.82 2.48
N PHE A 39 -14.53 -17.97 3.22
CA PHE A 39 -13.25 -18.45 2.69
C PHE A 39 -12.68 -19.67 3.42
N GLY A 40 -13.23 -20.04 4.57
CA GLY A 40 -12.74 -21.18 5.35
C GLY A 40 -13.00 -22.53 4.68
N GLY A 41 -14.00 -22.63 3.79
CA GLY A 41 -14.37 -23.91 3.17
C GLY A 41 -14.63 -25.00 4.22
N ASP A 42 -14.07 -26.19 4.01
CA ASP A 42 -14.16 -27.34 4.93
C ASP A 42 -13.10 -27.32 6.04
N ILE A 43 -12.33 -26.23 6.15
CA ILE A 43 -11.21 -26.15 7.07
C ILE A 43 -11.72 -25.94 8.51
N PRO A 44 -11.32 -26.78 9.49
CA PRO A 44 -11.70 -26.59 10.88
C PRO A 44 -11.20 -25.25 11.43
N GLU A 45 -12.12 -24.45 11.98
CA GLU A 45 -11.80 -23.18 12.64
C GLU A 45 -10.73 -23.32 13.74
N ALA A 46 -10.64 -24.51 14.36
CA ALA A 46 -9.64 -24.81 15.38
C ALA A 46 -8.19 -24.84 14.87
N SER A 47 -7.98 -25.09 13.57
CA SER A 47 -6.65 -25.32 12.99
C SER A 47 -6.01 -24.06 12.39
N TRP A 48 -6.77 -22.97 12.25
CA TRP A 48 -6.33 -21.78 11.54
C TRP A 48 -6.66 -20.50 12.29
N GLU A 49 -5.75 -19.52 12.19
CA GLU A 49 -5.96 -18.16 12.65
C GLU A 49 -6.17 -17.26 11.43
N VAL A 50 -7.28 -16.52 11.39
CA VAL A 50 -7.49 -15.50 10.37
C VAL A 50 -7.02 -14.14 10.87
N HIS A 51 -6.35 -13.42 10.00
CA HIS A 51 -6.00 -12.02 10.24
C HIS A 51 -6.15 -11.20 8.97
N PHE A 52 -6.18 -9.88 9.14
CA PHE A 52 -6.58 -8.98 8.07
C PHE A 52 -5.50 -7.97 7.74
N HIS A 53 -5.44 -7.59 6.47
CA HIS A 53 -4.56 -6.53 5.98
C HIS A 53 -5.32 -5.52 5.13
N LEU A 54 -4.75 -4.32 4.99
CA LEU A 54 -5.29 -3.28 4.11
C LEU A 54 -4.67 -3.38 2.72
N ALA A 55 -5.49 -3.36 1.68
CA ALA A 55 -5.04 -3.56 0.30
C ALA A 55 -4.00 -2.58 -0.24
N HIS A 56 -3.90 -1.39 0.37
CA HIS A 56 -2.96 -0.36 -0.07
C HIS A 56 -1.54 -0.57 0.46
N LEU A 57 -1.34 -1.54 1.35
CA LEU A 57 -0.04 -1.89 1.89
C LEU A 57 0.54 -3.04 1.06
N ASP A 58 1.85 -2.96 0.80
CA ASP A 58 2.56 -3.97 0.02
C ASP A 58 2.75 -5.20 0.92
N ILE A 59 1.82 -6.16 0.81
CA ILE A 59 1.83 -7.40 1.59
C ILE A 59 2.27 -8.51 0.65
N SER A 60 3.43 -9.11 0.92
CA SER A 60 3.83 -10.35 0.30
C SER A 60 3.28 -11.53 1.11
N ALA A 61 3.04 -12.67 0.45
CA ALA A 61 2.58 -13.90 1.12
C ALA A 61 3.52 -14.38 2.26
N GLU A 62 4.77 -13.92 2.24
CA GLU A 62 5.81 -14.29 3.19
C GLU A 62 5.97 -13.31 4.36
N ALA A 63 5.38 -12.12 4.28
CA ALA A 63 5.52 -11.11 5.32
C ALA A 63 4.16 -10.48 5.65
N CYS A 64 3.54 -10.97 6.73
CA CYS A 64 2.31 -10.45 7.31
C CYS A 64 2.50 -9.07 7.97
N ASN A 65 3.11 -8.13 7.27
CA ASN A 65 3.31 -6.77 7.73
C ASN A 65 1.96 -6.02 7.72
N ALA A 66 1.76 -5.17 8.72
CA ALA A 66 0.59 -4.29 8.87
C ALA A 66 -0.77 -5.02 8.98
N ARG A 67 -0.85 -5.95 9.94
CA ARG A 67 -2.12 -6.56 10.38
C ARG A 67 -3.07 -5.49 10.94
N LEU A 68 -4.37 -5.64 10.68
CA LEU A 68 -5.39 -4.87 11.37
C LEU A 68 -5.37 -5.21 12.85
N ILE A 69 -5.42 -4.19 13.69
CA ILE A 69 -5.47 -4.35 15.14
C ILE A 69 -6.95 -4.40 15.55
N PRO A 70 -7.42 -5.47 16.23
CA PRO A 70 -8.83 -5.63 16.58
C PRO A 70 -9.43 -4.42 17.30
N TYR A 71 -8.72 -3.91 18.32
CA TYR A 71 -9.15 -2.73 19.06
C TYR A 71 -9.34 -1.49 18.17
N LEU A 72 -8.45 -1.25 17.20
CA LEU A 72 -8.56 -0.10 16.30
C LEU A 72 -9.69 -0.26 15.27
N TRP A 73 -9.97 -1.49 14.85
CA TRP A 73 -11.13 -1.80 14.03
C TRP A 73 -12.43 -1.46 14.76
N ASP A 74 -12.60 -1.97 15.97
CA ASP A 74 -13.82 -1.78 16.77
C ASP A 74 -14.04 -0.31 17.16
N LYS A 75 -12.96 0.49 17.20
CA LYS A 75 -13.03 1.95 17.42
C LYS A 75 -13.23 2.76 16.14
N GLY A 76 -13.32 2.11 14.99
CA GLY A 76 -13.53 2.80 13.71
C GLY A 76 -12.30 3.56 13.20
N ALA A 77 -11.10 3.28 13.71
CA ALA A 77 -9.90 4.06 13.39
C ALA A 77 -9.44 3.90 11.92
N TYR A 78 -9.81 2.79 11.28
CA TYR A 78 -9.53 2.54 9.85
C TYR A 78 -10.58 3.13 8.90
N PHE A 79 -11.65 3.74 9.40
CA PHE A 79 -12.77 4.24 8.61
C PHE A 79 -12.58 5.73 8.24
N THR A 80 -11.34 6.11 7.95
CA THR A 80 -10.95 7.49 7.59
C THR A 80 -10.64 7.62 6.11
N CYS A 81 -10.53 8.87 5.62
CA CYS A 81 -10.18 9.13 4.22
C CYS A 81 -8.75 8.69 3.85
N ASP A 82 -7.89 8.44 4.84
CA ASP A 82 -6.51 7.99 4.60
C ASP A 82 -6.45 6.50 4.22
N PHE A 83 -7.43 5.71 4.67
CA PHE A 83 -7.48 4.26 4.44
C PHE A 83 -8.55 3.86 3.42
N THR A 84 -9.38 4.80 2.97
CA THR A 84 -10.46 4.54 2.02
C THR A 84 -10.16 5.13 0.64
N THR A 85 -10.52 4.41 -0.41
CA THR A 85 -10.45 4.89 -1.80
C THR A 85 -11.86 4.94 -2.35
N ALA A 86 -12.32 6.12 -2.80
CA ALA A 86 -13.69 6.32 -3.27
C ALA A 86 -14.78 5.91 -2.26
N GLY A 87 -14.49 6.05 -0.96
CA GLY A 87 -15.40 5.64 0.12
C GLY A 87 -15.48 4.13 0.34
N GLU A 88 -14.51 3.37 -0.19
CA GLU A 88 -14.39 1.92 -0.02
C GLU A 88 -13.12 1.59 0.79
N LEU A 89 -13.25 0.69 1.76
CA LEU A 89 -12.16 0.11 2.54
C LEU A 89 -11.92 -1.32 2.06
N TYR A 90 -10.75 -1.58 1.51
CA TYR A 90 -10.36 -2.88 0.96
C TYR A 90 -9.56 -3.67 1.99
N VAL A 91 -10.07 -4.83 2.38
CA VAL A 91 -9.53 -5.69 3.42
C VAL A 91 -9.26 -7.09 2.84
N TYR A 92 -8.06 -7.61 3.09
CA TYR A 92 -7.68 -8.98 2.73
C TYR A 92 -7.65 -9.87 3.96
N ALA A 93 -8.40 -10.96 3.93
CA ALA A 93 -8.32 -12.06 4.89
C ALA A 93 -7.13 -12.96 4.54
N HIS A 94 -6.29 -13.25 5.52
CA HIS A 94 -5.17 -14.17 5.42
C HIS A 94 -5.31 -15.24 6.50
N PHE A 95 -5.30 -16.50 6.08
CA PHE A 95 -5.39 -17.67 6.95
C PHE A 95 -3.98 -18.19 7.21
N GLY A 96 -3.56 -18.15 8.47
CA GLY A 96 -2.30 -18.76 8.92
C GLY A 96 -2.59 -20.02 9.74
N SER A 97 -1.69 -21.01 9.68
CA SER A 97 -1.80 -22.17 10.56
C SER A 97 -1.71 -21.71 12.01
N LYS A 98 -2.66 -22.13 12.85
CA LYS A 98 -2.59 -21.82 14.27
C LYS A 98 -1.42 -22.61 14.85
N THR A 99 -0.35 -21.92 15.24
CA THR A 99 0.73 -22.56 16.00
C THR A 99 0.12 -23.06 17.30
N THR A 100 0.03 -24.37 17.46
CA THR A 100 -0.30 -24.97 18.76
C THR A 100 0.86 -24.65 19.68
N VAL A 101 0.76 -23.50 20.33
CA VAL A 101 1.56 -23.19 21.50
C VAL A 101 1.21 -24.28 22.50
N THR A 102 2.18 -25.13 22.84
CA THR A 102 1.98 -26.15 23.86
C THR A 102 1.59 -25.45 25.16
N ALA A 103 0.73 -26.06 25.98
CA ALA A 103 0.30 -25.47 27.26
C ALA A 103 1.50 -25.03 28.13
N GLU A 104 2.64 -25.72 28.02
CA GLU A 104 3.91 -25.36 28.66
C GLU A 104 4.47 -24.00 28.19
N ALA A 105 4.30 -23.64 26.92
CA ALA A 105 4.73 -22.36 26.39
C ALA A 105 3.74 -21.23 26.71
N GLU A 106 2.45 -21.53 26.87
CA GLU A 106 1.47 -20.56 27.40
C GLU A 106 1.75 -20.23 28.86
N ASP A 107 2.07 -21.21 29.71
CA ASP A 107 2.45 -20.97 31.11
C ASP A 107 3.71 -20.09 31.23
N LEU A 108 4.70 -20.29 30.35
CA LEU A 108 5.91 -19.45 30.33
C LEU A 108 5.63 -18.02 29.83
N LEU A 109 4.74 -17.85 28.85
CA LEU A 109 4.32 -16.53 28.38
C LEU A 109 3.51 -15.79 29.44
N GLN A 110 2.58 -16.48 30.11
CA GLN A 110 1.77 -15.90 31.18
C GLN A 110 2.64 -15.51 32.38
N ALA A 111 3.58 -16.36 32.80
CA ALA A 111 4.55 -16.06 33.86
C ALA A 111 5.46 -14.85 33.53
N SER A 112 5.69 -14.56 32.25
CA SER A 112 6.46 -13.38 31.83
C SER A 112 5.67 -12.06 31.94
N MET A 113 4.33 -12.12 31.84
CA MET A 113 3.46 -10.95 31.96
C MET A 113 3.11 -10.59 33.41
N ASP A 114 3.26 -11.54 34.34
CA ASP A 114 3.01 -11.34 35.77
C ASP A 114 4.22 -10.78 36.55
N PHE A 115 5.31 -10.39 35.87
CA PHE A 115 6.38 -9.64 36.53
C PHE A 115 5.86 -8.26 36.97
N PRO A 116 5.84 -7.94 38.28
CA PRO A 116 5.40 -6.64 38.74
C PRO A 116 6.31 -5.58 38.12
N PHE A 117 5.70 -4.63 37.42
CA PHE A 117 6.34 -3.45 36.87
C PHE A 117 6.90 -2.63 38.04
N LEU A 118 8.09 -2.99 38.50
CA LEU A 118 8.82 -2.23 39.50
C LEU A 118 9.14 -0.86 38.87
N ASP A 119 8.64 0.18 39.53
CA ASP A 119 8.93 1.59 39.28
C ASP A 119 10.44 1.82 39.41
N MET A 120 11.18 1.53 38.34
CA MET A 120 12.60 1.84 38.23
C MET A 120 12.73 3.24 37.68
N GLY A 121 13.13 4.14 38.57
CA GLY A 121 13.39 5.54 38.29
C GLY A 121 14.30 5.76 37.09
N VAL A 122 14.09 6.92 36.47
CA VAL A 122 14.72 7.44 35.26
C VAL A 122 16.25 7.34 35.32
N GLY A 123 16.79 6.28 34.74
CA GLY A 123 18.19 6.11 34.37
C GLY A 123 18.27 5.79 32.88
N GLU A 124 19.19 6.45 32.18
CA GLU A 124 19.34 6.45 30.72
C GLU A 124 19.16 5.07 30.07
N VAL A 125 18.13 4.95 29.21
CA VAL A 125 17.82 3.72 28.47
C VAL A 125 18.68 3.66 27.21
N ASN A 126 19.57 2.67 27.19
CA ASN A 126 20.31 2.26 26.00
C ASN A 126 19.36 1.50 25.05
N THR A 127 19.05 2.08 23.89
CA THR A 127 18.09 1.58 22.89
C THR A 127 18.63 0.46 22.00
N GLN A 128 19.13 -0.62 22.59
CA GLN A 128 19.44 -1.85 21.86
C GLN A 128 18.97 -3.07 22.67
N GLN A 129 17.69 -3.40 22.59
CA GLN A 129 17.13 -4.76 22.69
C GLN A 129 15.62 -4.70 22.89
N LEU A 130 14.87 -4.68 21.78
CA LEU A 130 13.48 -5.15 21.74
C LEU A 130 13.16 -5.50 20.28
N ALA A 131 13.82 -6.56 19.82
CA ALA A 131 13.38 -7.30 18.64
C ALA A 131 12.60 -8.50 19.15
N LEU A 132 11.27 -8.40 19.16
CA LEU A 132 10.40 -9.56 19.27
C LEU A 132 10.58 -10.37 17.98
N VAL A 133 11.26 -11.51 18.09
CA VAL A 133 11.45 -12.48 17.03
C VAL A 133 10.13 -13.25 16.88
N TYR A 134 9.35 -12.92 15.86
CA TYR A 134 8.32 -13.84 15.36
C TYR A 134 9.00 -14.83 14.40
N PRO A 135 8.77 -16.15 14.53
CA PRO A 135 9.27 -17.10 13.54
C PRO A 135 8.56 -16.87 12.19
N ASN A 136 9.36 -16.87 11.12
CA ASN A 136 8.86 -16.81 9.74
C ASN A 136 8.24 -18.17 9.38
N ASP A 137 6.96 -18.19 9.03
CA ASP A 137 6.24 -19.39 8.58
C ASP A 137 6.57 -19.70 7.12
N SER A 138 6.99 -20.93 6.84
CA SER A 138 7.17 -21.46 5.47
C SER A 138 5.92 -22.23 5.04
N HIS A 139 5.29 -21.83 3.93
CA HIS A 139 4.05 -22.42 3.40
C HIS A 139 4.23 -23.82 2.78
N PHE A 140 3.24 -24.69 3.01
CA PHE A 140 3.00 -25.94 2.29
C PHE A 140 1.78 -25.75 1.36
N ILE A 141 1.97 -25.84 0.04
CA ILE A 141 0.88 -25.74 -0.95
C ILE A 141 0.34 -27.15 -1.22
N GLY A 142 -0.76 -27.51 -0.57
CA GLY A 142 -1.53 -28.71 -0.88
C GLY A 142 -2.62 -28.41 -1.90
N SER A 143 -2.41 -28.78 -3.18
CA SER A 143 -3.44 -28.73 -4.21
C SER A 143 -4.42 -29.90 -4.02
N LEU A 144 -5.64 -29.63 -3.55
CA LEU A 144 -6.75 -30.59 -3.57
C LEU A 144 -7.80 -30.14 -4.60
N SER A 145 -7.77 -30.79 -5.75
CA SER A 145 -8.80 -30.70 -6.77
C SER A 145 -9.75 -31.89 -6.62
N GLN A 146 -10.96 -31.70 -6.07
CA GLN A 146 -12.06 -32.65 -6.28
C GLN A 146 -13.43 -31.97 -6.39
N SER A 147 -14.26 -32.65 -7.17
CA SER A 147 -15.54 -32.29 -7.78
C SER A 147 -16.68 -32.08 -6.79
N LEU A 148 -17.48 -31.03 -7.03
CA LEU A 148 -18.77 -30.82 -6.38
C LEU A 148 -19.88 -31.62 -7.08
N ASP A 149 -20.73 -32.23 -6.25
CA ASP A 149 -21.94 -32.97 -6.59
C ASP A 149 -23.13 -32.00 -6.73
N PRO A 150 -23.85 -31.93 -7.87
CA PRO A 150 -24.89 -30.94 -8.09
C PRO A 150 -26.27 -31.56 -7.82
N SER A 151 -26.72 -31.53 -6.57
CA SER A 151 -28.09 -31.90 -6.26
C SER A 151 -28.67 -31.07 -5.12
N PHE A 152 -28.89 -29.78 -5.38
CA PHE A 152 -29.87 -28.97 -4.66
C PHE A 152 -30.32 -27.79 -5.54
N LEU A 153 -31.41 -28.00 -6.28
CA LEU A 153 -32.19 -26.92 -6.89
C LEU A 153 -33.66 -27.18 -6.56
N ASP A 154 -34.26 -26.25 -5.82
CA ASP A 154 -35.69 -25.93 -5.93
C ASP A 154 -35.81 -24.58 -6.65
N PRO A 155 -36.68 -24.43 -7.66
CA PRO A 155 -36.72 -23.23 -8.49
C PRO A 155 -37.91 -22.32 -8.13
N GLU A 156 -37.65 -21.11 -7.65
CA GLU A 156 -38.58 -19.99 -7.85
C GLU A 156 -37.88 -18.80 -8.53
N PHE A 157 -37.96 -18.91 -9.85
CA PHE A 157 -38.09 -17.88 -10.87
C PHE A 157 -38.49 -16.47 -10.39
N VAL A 158 -37.58 -15.49 -10.52
CA VAL A 158 -37.92 -14.10 -10.85
C VAL A 158 -36.94 -13.60 -11.91
N GLN A 159 -37.46 -13.40 -13.14
CA GLN A 159 -36.72 -12.81 -14.25
C GLN A 159 -36.45 -11.32 -13.98
N PHE A 160 -35.17 -10.92 -14.00
CA PHE A 160 -34.78 -9.55 -14.31
C PHE A 160 -33.84 -9.59 -15.52
N GLU A 161 -34.37 -9.20 -16.67
CA GLU A 161 -33.59 -9.02 -17.88
C GLU A 161 -32.82 -7.70 -17.82
N GLY A 162 -31.55 -7.76 -18.22
CA GLY A 162 -30.92 -6.71 -19.01
C GLY A 162 -30.19 -5.60 -18.28
N LEU A 163 -28.98 -5.88 -17.77
CA LEU A 163 -27.90 -4.90 -17.78
C LEU A 163 -26.62 -5.57 -18.29
N GLY A 164 -26.14 -5.05 -19.41
CA GLY A 164 -25.03 -5.62 -20.18
C GLY A 164 -23.76 -5.79 -19.35
N GLN A 165 -23.15 -6.96 -19.52
CA GLN A 165 -21.76 -7.20 -19.15
C GLN A 165 -20.88 -6.19 -19.90
N LYS A 166 -20.41 -5.17 -19.18
CA LYS A 166 -19.18 -4.48 -19.56
C LYS A 166 -18.05 -5.39 -19.11
N GLU A 167 -17.40 -6.05 -20.06
CA GLU A 167 -16.05 -6.55 -19.88
C GLU A 167 -15.18 -5.38 -19.37
N VAL A 168 -14.82 -5.45 -18.10
CA VAL A 168 -13.84 -4.54 -17.50
C VAL A 168 -12.53 -5.33 -17.54
N ASP A 169 -11.77 -5.14 -18.62
CA ASP A 169 -10.43 -5.68 -18.76
C ASP A 169 -9.56 -5.22 -17.58
N GLY A 170 -9.23 -6.17 -16.71
CA GLY A 170 -8.33 -6.02 -15.57
C GLY A 170 -6.87 -5.93 -15.99
N GLN A 171 -6.48 -4.92 -16.78
CA GLN A 171 -5.07 -4.57 -16.96
C GLN A 171 -4.57 -3.74 -15.78
N ILE A 172 -4.14 -4.41 -14.71
CA ILE A 172 -3.39 -3.82 -13.61
C ILE A 172 -1.98 -3.47 -14.11
N GLY A 173 -1.86 -2.27 -14.66
CA GLY A 173 -0.61 -1.70 -15.15
C GLY A 173 -0.83 -1.01 -16.49
N SER A 174 -1.34 0.22 -16.48
CA SER A 174 -1.49 1.07 -17.67
C SER A 174 -0.25 0.95 -18.59
N PRO A 175 -0.37 0.30 -19.78
CA PRO A 175 0.74 0.13 -20.74
C PRO A 175 1.28 1.44 -21.33
N TRP A 176 0.68 2.57 -20.95
CA TRP A 176 0.84 3.87 -21.58
C TRP A 176 2.21 4.52 -21.32
N ALA A 177 2.91 4.15 -20.24
CA ALA A 177 4.16 4.80 -19.85
C ALA A 177 5.40 4.28 -20.60
N LEU A 178 5.40 3.04 -21.08
CA LEU A 178 6.54 2.46 -21.82
C LEU A 178 6.36 2.50 -23.34
N ASN A 179 5.13 2.40 -23.85
CA ASN A 179 4.87 2.43 -25.31
C ASN A 179 4.95 3.83 -25.93
N ASN A 180 5.21 4.88 -25.14
CA ASN A 180 5.24 6.27 -25.61
C ASN A 180 6.58 6.99 -25.33
N LEU A 181 7.69 6.25 -25.15
CA LEU A 181 9.01 6.87 -24.94
C LEU A 181 9.45 7.77 -26.11
N GLU A 182 8.89 7.57 -27.31
CA GLU A 182 9.12 8.41 -28.49
C GLU A 182 8.50 9.81 -28.37
N LEU A 183 7.51 10.00 -27.50
CA LEU A 183 6.83 11.28 -27.30
C LEU A 183 7.57 12.24 -26.37
N TYR A 184 8.62 11.76 -25.71
CA TYR A 184 9.44 12.54 -24.79
C TYR A 184 10.85 12.72 -25.38
N PRO A 185 11.44 13.92 -25.23
CA PRO A 185 12.80 14.16 -25.70
C PRO A 185 13.78 13.21 -25.02
N GLU A 186 14.88 12.91 -25.71
CA GLU A 186 15.97 12.14 -25.14
C GLU A 186 16.52 12.84 -23.89
N LEU A 187 17.01 12.03 -22.95
CA LEU A 187 17.74 12.55 -21.82
C LEU A 187 19.05 13.17 -22.32
N PRO A 188 19.52 14.27 -21.71
CA PRO A 188 20.84 14.80 -21.99
C PRO A 188 21.92 13.72 -21.85
N ALA A 189 22.97 13.78 -22.68
CA ALA A 189 24.01 12.74 -22.73
C ALA A 189 24.74 12.55 -21.38
N ASP A 190 24.74 13.56 -20.52
CA ASP A 190 25.33 13.55 -19.17
C ASP A 190 24.36 13.02 -18.09
N ALA A 191 23.10 12.75 -18.42
CA ALA A 191 22.13 12.14 -17.53
C ALA A 191 22.29 10.61 -17.57
N THR A 192 23.28 10.09 -16.86
CA THR A 192 23.51 8.65 -16.69
C THR A 192 22.81 8.11 -15.43
N PRO A 193 22.57 6.79 -15.32
CA PRO A 193 22.03 6.19 -14.10
C PRO A 193 22.86 6.49 -12.84
N GLU A 194 24.19 6.48 -12.94
CA GLU A 194 25.11 6.80 -11.84
C GLU A 194 25.04 8.29 -11.50
N GLY A 195 24.96 9.14 -12.53
CA GLY A 195 24.76 10.58 -12.36
C GLY A 195 23.45 10.89 -11.63
N PHE A 196 22.40 10.14 -11.91
CA PHE A 196 21.11 10.30 -11.25
C PHE A 196 21.15 10.01 -9.75
N LEU A 197 21.85 8.94 -9.35
CA LEU A 197 22.05 8.67 -7.93
C LEU A 197 22.83 9.79 -7.24
N LYS A 198 23.92 10.24 -7.87
CA LYS A 198 24.74 11.34 -7.32
C LYS A 198 23.94 12.63 -7.19
N ASP A 199 23.16 12.97 -8.23
CA ASP A 199 22.32 14.17 -8.23
C ASP A 199 21.19 14.05 -7.20
N LYS A 200 20.63 12.85 -7.01
CA LYS A 200 19.62 12.57 -5.99
C LYS A 200 20.20 12.71 -4.59
N GLU A 201 21.38 12.13 -4.34
CA GLU A 201 22.11 12.23 -3.08
C GLU A 201 22.46 13.69 -2.77
N ALA A 202 22.99 14.42 -3.75
CA ALA A 202 23.24 15.85 -3.62
C ALA A 202 21.94 16.62 -3.27
N ALA A 203 20.83 16.29 -3.94
CA ALA A 203 19.53 16.89 -3.64
C ALA A 203 18.97 16.51 -2.25
N GLU A 204 19.41 15.41 -1.64
CA GLU A 204 19.06 15.02 -0.26
C GLU A 204 19.84 15.84 0.79
N PHE A 205 21.09 16.20 0.49
CA PHE A 205 21.96 16.94 1.40
C PHE A 205 21.91 18.47 1.25
N ASP A 206 21.53 18.97 0.07
CA ASP A 206 21.41 20.41 -0.15
C ASP A 206 20.22 20.99 0.63
N ASN A 207 20.45 21.98 1.47
CA ASN A 207 19.38 22.67 2.20
C ASN A 207 18.28 23.18 1.25
N ALA A 208 17.01 23.05 1.67
CA ALA A 208 15.87 23.55 0.93
C ALA A 208 15.95 25.08 0.88
N LYS A 209 16.41 25.62 -0.24
CA LYS A 209 16.36 27.07 -0.53
C LYS A 209 14.90 27.55 -0.53
N ASP A 210 14.68 28.85 -0.74
CA ASP A 210 13.36 29.51 -0.77
C ASP A 210 12.37 28.95 -1.82
N GLU A 211 12.80 27.99 -2.63
CA GLU A 211 12.06 27.29 -3.69
C GLU A 211 10.81 26.53 -3.19
N PHE A 212 10.71 26.23 -1.89
CA PHE A 212 9.62 25.42 -1.32
C PHE A 212 8.72 26.17 -0.32
N HIS A 213 8.90 27.48 -0.15
CA HIS A 213 8.14 28.32 0.79
C HIS A 213 8.11 27.76 2.23
N THR A 214 9.16 27.07 2.65
CA THR A 214 9.31 26.58 4.02
C THR A 214 10.15 27.57 4.83
N THR A 215 9.71 27.88 6.05
CA THR A 215 10.49 28.70 7.00
C THR A 215 11.74 27.96 7.46
N ASP A 216 11.65 26.64 7.56
CA ASP A 216 12.78 25.76 7.80
C ASP A 216 13.49 25.43 6.49
N ARG A 217 14.82 25.55 6.52
CA ARG A 217 15.70 25.35 5.36
C ARG A 217 16.57 24.10 5.51
N ASP A 218 16.67 23.53 6.71
CA ASP A 218 17.45 22.33 6.93
C ASP A 218 16.70 21.11 6.39
N MET A 219 17.31 20.38 5.46
CA MET A 219 16.71 19.15 4.95
C MET A 219 16.47 18.12 6.05
N ARG A 220 17.27 18.13 7.12
CA ARG A 220 17.23 17.15 8.22
C ARG A 220 16.03 17.32 9.14
N SER A 221 15.42 18.50 9.20
CA SER A 221 14.25 18.74 10.04
C SER A 221 12.94 18.24 9.40
N PHE A 222 12.93 18.02 8.08
CA PHE A 222 11.77 17.47 7.39
C PHE A 222 11.60 15.97 7.64
N SER A 223 10.34 15.53 7.72
CA SER A 223 10.00 14.11 7.74
C SER A 223 10.55 13.38 6.51
N SER A 224 10.83 12.07 6.64
CA SER A 224 11.35 11.25 5.54
C SER A 224 10.51 11.36 4.26
N SER A 225 9.18 11.32 4.41
CA SER A 225 8.25 11.51 3.30
C SER A 225 8.38 12.89 2.64
N ARG A 226 8.50 13.96 3.43
CA ARG A 226 8.64 15.33 2.91
C ARG A 226 9.97 15.53 2.19
N ARG A 227 11.08 15.00 2.72
CA ARG A 227 12.39 15.00 2.05
C ARG A 227 12.30 14.32 0.68
N GLY A 228 11.67 13.15 0.60
CA GLY A 228 11.46 12.44 -0.67
C GLY A 228 10.70 13.28 -1.70
N TYR A 229 9.70 14.05 -1.29
CA TYR A 229 9.00 14.99 -2.19
C TYR A 229 9.90 16.14 -2.67
N ILE A 230 10.69 16.75 -1.78
CA ILE A 230 11.59 17.85 -2.13
C ILE A 230 12.65 17.38 -3.13
N VAL A 231 13.31 16.26 -2.82
CA VAL A 231 14.32 15.63 -3.69
C VAL A 231 13.72 15.33 -5.06
N ARG A 232 12.54 14.72 -5.11
CA ARG A 232 11.84 14.44 -6.38
C ARG A 232 11.54 15.71 -7.16
N ALA A 233 11.05 16.77 -6.51
CA ALA A 233 10.77 18.04 -7.17
C ALA A 233 12.04 18.66 -7.78
N ARG A 234 13.18 18.57 -7.09
CA ARG A 234 14.49 19.02 -7.58
C ARG A 234 14.96 18.23 -8.79
N MET A 235 14.83 16.90 -8.75
CA MET A 235 15.16 16.04 -9.89
C MET A 235 14.31 16.36 -11.12
N ILE A 236 13.02 16.69 -10.93
CA ILE A 236 12.15 17.14 -12.03
C ILE A 236 12.52 18.56 -12.51
N ALA A 237 13.00 19.42 -11.62
CA ALA A 237 13.46 20.75 -12.00
C ALA A 237 14.82 20.73 -12.73
N SER A 238 15.62 19.67 -12.58
CA SER A 238 16.93 19.53 -13.19
C SER A 238 16.87 18.91 -14.60
N LYS A 239 17.97 18.28 -15.05
CA LYS A 239 18.11 17.65 -16.37
C LYS A 239 17.23 16.41 -16.59
N TYR A 240 16.66 15.85 -15.52
CA TYR A 240 15.81 14.66 -15.60
C TYR A 240 14.34 14.97 -15.86
N GLY A 241 13.92 16.23 -15.80
CA GLY A 241 12.53 16.61 -16.04
C GLY A 241 12.26 17.11 -17.46
N VAL A 242 11.06 16.82 -17.95
CA VAL A 242 10.55 17.25 -19.25
C VAL A 242 9.25 18.02 -19.07
N VAL A 243 8.93 18.90 -20.02
CA VAL A 243 7.64 19.60 -20.01
C VAL A 243 6.54 18.56 -20.27
N ALA A 244 5.54 18.54 -19.38
CA ALA A 244 4.36 17.71 -19.52
C ALA A 244 3.59 18.14 -20.78
N ARG A 245 3.21 17.19 -21.62
CA ARG A 245 2.39 17.43 -22.81
C ARG A 245 1.04 18.01 -22.42
N LYS A 246 0.50 17.54 -21.30
CA LYS A 246 -0.71 18.07 -20.68
C LYS A 246 -0.34 18.69 -19.33
N PRO A 247 -0.22 20.03 -19.26
CA PRO A 247 0.06 20.67 -17.98
C PRO A 247 -1.13 20.52 -17.03
N CYS A 248 -0.85 20.26 -15.75
CA CYS A 248 -1.89 20.19 -14.73
C CYS A 248 -2.59 21.54 -14.54
N ASP A 249 -3.84 21.51 -14.05
CA ASP A 249 -4.65 22.73 -13.89
C ASP A 249 -4.04 23.73 -12.90
N TYR A 250 -3.25 23.25 -11.94
CA TYR A 250 -2.53 24.10 -10.99
C TYR A 250 -1.42 24.90 -11.68
N CYS A 251 -0.53 24.24 -12.43
CA CYS A 251 0.53 24.91 -13.19
C CYS A 251 -0.06 25.86 -14.25
N ARG A 252 -1.14 25.44 -14.91
CA ARG A 252 -1.85 26.26 -15.91
C ARG A 252 -2.37 27.56 -15.32
N ARG A 253 -3.04 27.52 -14.16
CA ARG A 253 -3.54 28.73 -13.47
C ARG A 253 -2.41 29.66 -13.01
N LEU A 254 -1.27 29.10 -12.62
CA LEU A 254 -0.09 29.88 -12.22
C LEU A 254 0.71 30.43 -13.41
N GLY A 255 0.38 30.06 -14.65
CA GLY A 255 1.19 30.42 -15.82
C GLY A 255 2.62 29.84 -15.77
N LYS A 256 2.83 28.74 -15.04
CA LYS A 256 4.15 28.10 -14.89
C LYS A 256 4.25 26.86 -15.79
N SER A 257 5.45 26.60 -16.31
CA SER A 257 5.73 25.37 -17.05
C SER A 257 5.53 24.15 -16.14
N CYS A 258 4.69 23.21 -16.56
CA CYS A 258 4.43 21.97 -15.84
C CYS A 258 5.51 20.97 -16.25
N ARG A 259 6.45 20.65 -15.36
CA ARG A 259 7.49 19.65 -15.62
C ARG A 259 7.20 18.36 -14.86
N ILE A 260 7.38 17.22 -15.51
CA ILE A 260 7.31 15.88 -14.93
C ILE A 260 8.66 15.18 -15.13
N LEU A 261 8.90 14.08 -14.42
CA LEU A 261 10.14 13.34 -14.60
C LEU A 261 10.11 12.61 -15.96
N ASN A 262 11.19 12.67 -16.72
CA ASN A 262 11.28 12.03 -18.03
C ASN A 262 11.04 10.52 -17.89
N PRO A 263 10.04 9.93 -18.57
CA PRO A 263 9.75 8.50 -18.47
C PRO A 263 10.95 7.57 -18.76
N ARG A 264 11.96 8.06 -19.50
CA ARG A 264 13.19 7.30 -19.79
C ARG A 264 14.03 6.99 -18.55
N VAL A 265 13.92 7.77 -17.46
CA VAL A 265 14.66 7.49 -16.20
C VAL A 265 14.12 6.29 -15.43
N PHE A 266 13.02 5.68 -15.88
CA PHE A 266 12.44 4.49 -15.24
C PHE A 266 12.64 3.22 -16.08
N THR A 267 13.46 3.27 -17.12
CA THR A 267 13.86 2.09 -17.88
C THR A 267 14.67 1.12 -17.01
N GLU A 268 14.86 -0.12 -17.46
CA GLU A 268 15.50 -1.17 -16.65
C GLU A 268 16.93 -0.80 -16.24
N ALA A 269 17.67 -0.13 -17.13
CA ALA A 269 19.02 0.39 -16.85
C ALA A 269 19.07 1.32 -15.62
N TRP A 270 17.98 2.02 -15.30
CA TRP A 270 17.89 2.93 -14.17
C TRP A 270 17.25 2.28 -12.94
N SER A 271 16.46 1.22 -13.15
CA SER A 271 15.76 0.51 -12.09
C SER A 271 16.71 -0.35 -11.25
N ALA A 272 17.73 -0.95 -11.88
CA ALA A 272 18.75 -1.77 -11.22
C ALA A 272 19.55 -0.99 -10.15
N VAL A 273 19.62 0.33 -10.32
CA VAL A 273 20.45 1.23 -9.51
C VAL A 273 19.61 1.95 -8.43
N ASN A 274 18.31 2.13 -8.66
CA ASN A 274 17.44 2.97 -7.83
C ASN A 274 16.73 2.26 -6.67
N GLY A 275 16.84 0.94 -6.56
CA GLY A 275 16.47 0.12 -5.40
C GLY A 275 15.00 0.10 -4.92
N THR A 276 14.17 1.10 -5.21
CA THR A 276 12.82 1.23 -4.60
C THR A 276 11.83 2.14 -5.34
N TRP A 277 12.22 2.81 -6.44
CA TRP A 277 11.23 3.53 -7.27
C TRP A 277 10.51 2.53 -8.17
N SER A 278 9.62 1.73 -7.57
CA SER A 278 8.88 0.70 -8.27
C SER A 278 8.06 1.29 -9.43
N LYS A 279 8.03 0.57 -10.56
CA LYS A 279 7.23 0.90 -11.76
C LYS A 279 5.76 1.26 -11.41
N LYS A 280 5.21 0.70 -10.31
CA LYS A 280 3.87 1.01 -9.79
C LYS A 280 3.65 2.49 -9.40
N LYS A 281 4.69 3.26 -9.04
CA LYS A 281 4.59 4.69 -8.67
C LYS A 281 4.57 5.66 -9.86
N MET A 282 4.61 5.13 -11.10
CA MET A 282 4.73 5.90 -12.35
C MET A 282 3.40 6.57 -12.76
N ASN A 283 2.26 5.89 -12.60
CA ASN A 283 0.94 6.41 -12.99
C ASN A 283 0.40 7.58 -12.14
N ARG A 284 1.17 8.08 -11.16
CA ARG A 284 0.77 9.18 -10.28
C ARG A 284 1.89 10.18 -10.05
N SER A 285 2.88 10.28 -10.95
CA SER A 285 3.98 11.22 -10.77
C SER A 285 3.47 12.67 -10.86
N LYS A 286 3.37 13.33 -9.70
CA LYS A 286 3.09 14.75 -9.61
C LYS A 286 4.17 15.56 -10.34
N CYS A 287 3.79 16.67 -10.96
CA CYS A 287 4.75 17.61 -11.55
C CYS A 287 5.62 18.27 -10.46
N ALA A 288 6.73 18.92 -10.83
CA ALA A 288 7.63 19.59 -9.86
C ALA A 288 6.86 20.52 -8.91
N CYS A 289 5.97 21.35 -9.45
CA CYS A 289 5.22 22.35 -8.68
C CYS A 289 4.19 21.70 -7.73
N CYS A 290 3.46 20.68 -8.18
CA CYS A 290 2.52 19.96 -7.32
C CYS A 290 3.25 19.12 -6.26
N THR A 291 4.45 18.64 -6.57
CA THR A 291 5.31 17.89 -5.63
C THR A 291 5.80 18.82 -4.51
N SER A 292 6.27 20.03 -4.84
CA SER A 292 6.75 21.00 -3.85
C SER A 292 5.66 21.45 -2.88
N HIS A 293 4.45 21.69 -3.39
CA HIS A 293 3.30 22.17 -2.59
C HIS A 293 2.47 21.04 -1.97
N ASN A 294 2.91 19.77 -2.07
CA ASN A 294 2.16 18.60 -1.63
C ASN A 294 0.69 18.57 -2.14
N HIS A 295 0.44 19.08 -3.35
CA HIS A 295 -0.91 19.12 -3.90
C HIS A 295 -1.38 17.69 -4.16
N THR A 296 -2.56 17.32 -3.65
CA THR A 296 -3.05 15.92 -3.68
C THR A 296 -3.41 15.47 -5.09
N LYS A 297 -3.90 16.38 -5.93
CA LYS A 297 -4.34 16.10 -7.30
C LYS A 297 -3.37 16.71 -8.31
N CYS A 298 -2.66 15.87 -9.06
CA CYS A 298 -1.88 16.29 -10.22
C CYS A 298 -2.29 15.42 -11.41
N ASN A 299 -2.79 16.06 -12.46
CA ASN A 299 -3.22 15.45 -13.72
C ASN A 299 -2.27 15.81 -14.87
N ALA A 300 -0.98 15.95 -14.57
CA ALA A 300 0.04 16.20 -15.58
C ALA A 300 0.35 14.89 -16.33
N GLU A 301 0.45 14.96 -17.65
CA GLU A 301 0.79 13.84 -18.55
C GLU A 301 1.92 14.24 -19.52
#